data_AF-A0A2E0X5L2-F1
#
_entry.id   AF-A0A2E0X5L2-F1
#
_cell.length_a   1.000
_cell.length_b   1.000
_cell.length_c   1.000
_cell.angle_alpha   90.00
_cell.angle_beta   90.00
_cell.angle_gamma   90.00
#
_symmetry.space_group_name_H-M   'P 1'
#
loop_
_entity.id
_entity.type
_entity.pdbx_description
1 polymer ?
#
loop_
_entity_poly.entity_id
_entity_poly.type
_entity_poly.pdbx_seq_one_letter_code
_entity_poly.pdbx_strand_id
1 'polypeptide(L)' 'MPEVFSTADVARLLSVKPWQVRRLFEDGTLPEPPRIGNQRAISRELIAHIASAMQERGWLPKTEVAAS' A
#
# COMPACT_ATOMS: atom_id res chain seq x y z
N MET A 1 8.28 10.85 -11.68
CA MET A 1 7.79 9.69 -10.90
C MET A 1 6.45 9.27 -11.49
N PRO A 2 6.09 7.97 -11.53
CA PRO A 2 4.81 7.54 -12.08
C PRO A 2 3.63 8.07 -11.24
N GLU A 3 2.53 8.41 -11.90
CA GLU A 3 1.31 8.91 -11.23
C GLU A 3 0.51 7.78 -10.56
N VAL A 4 0.66 6.56 -11.07
CA VAL A 4 -0.01 5.35 -10.59
C VAL A 4 1.00 4.21 -10.40
N PHE A 5 0.75 3.39 -9.40
CA PHE A 5 1.59 2.27 -8.98
C PHE A 5 0.77 0.99 -9.04
N SER A 6 1.40 -0.12 -9.42
CA SER A 6 0.79 -1.43 -9.24
C SER A 6 0.91 -1.90 -7.79
N THR A 7 0.15 -2.93 -7.42
CA THR A 7 0.34 -3.62 -6.13
C THR A 7 1.80 -4.09 -5.94
N ALA A 8 2.46 -4.53 -7.01
CA ALA A 8 3.85 -5.00 -6.93
C ALA A 8 4.82 -3.85 -6.67
N ASP A 9 4.58 -2.68 -7.26
CA ASP A 9 5.42 -1.49 -7.04
C ASP A 9 5.31 -0.99 -5.61
N VAL A 10 4.08 -0.93 -5.06
CA VAL A 10 3.84 -0.54 -3.67
C VAL A 10 4.49 -1.55 -2.70
N ALA A 11 4.37 -2.84 -2.98
CA ALA A 11 4.99 -3.88 -2.17
C ALA A 11 6.52 -3.73 -2.14
N ARG A 12 7.13 -3.44 -3.29
CA ARG A 12 8.57 -3.16 -3.39
C ARG A 12 8.95 -1.89 -2.63
N LEU A 13 8.16 -0.82 -2.77
CA LEU A 13 8.41 0.47 -2.11
C LEU A 13 8.38 0.34 -0.58
N LEU A 14 7.44 -0.44 -0.06
CA LEU A 14 7.27 -0.65 1.38
C LEU A 14 8.06 -1.85 1.92
N SER A 15 8.83 -2.55 1.09
CA SER A 15 9.57 -3.77 1.45
C SER A 15 8.70 -4.87 2.09
N VAL A 16 7.49 -5.07 1.55
CA VAL A 16 6.51 -6.07 2.00
C VAL A 16 6.17 -7.06 0.88
N LYS A 17 5.44 -8.13 1.22
CA LYS A 17 4.95 -9.09 0.23
C LYS A 17 3.73 -8.54 -0.51
N PRO A 18 3.61 -8.73 -1.84
CA PRO A 18 2.45 -8.25 -2.60
C PRO A 18 1.09 -8.72 -2.08
N TRP A 19 1.01 -9.92 -1.50
CA TRP A 19 -0.24 -10.42 -0.92
C TRP A 19 -0.70 -9.59 0.29
N GLN A 20 0.21 -9.00 1.06
CA GLN A 20 -0.15 -8.14 2.20
C GLN A 20 -0.86 -6.88 1.70
N VAL A 21 -0.36 -6.28 0.61
CA VAL A 21 -1.00 -5.13 -0.03
C VAL A 21 -2.36 -5.52 -0.62
N ARG A 22 -2.45 -6.66 -1.33
CA ARG A 22 -3.73 -7.16 -1.90
C ARG A 22 -4.77 -7.38 -0.81
N ARG A 23 -4.35 -7.95 0.33
CA ARG A 23 -5.23 -8.32 1.43
C ARG A 23 -6.00 -7.12 1.98
N LEU A 24 -5.38 -5.94 2.05
CA LEU A 24 -6.02 -4.70 2.52
C LEU A 24 -7.24 -4.32 1.69
N PHE A 25 -7.23 -4.61 0.39
CA PHE A 25 -8.37 -4.34 -0.49
C PHE A 25 -9.40 -5.47 -0.44
N GLU A 26 -8.93 -6.71 -0.42
CA GLU A 26 -9.78 -7.91 -0.44
C GLU A 26 -10.63 -8.08 0.83
N ASP A 27 -10.12 -7.66 1.99
CA ASP A 27 -10.86 -7.71 3.26
C ASP A 27 -11.58 -6.41 3.62
N GLY A 28 -11.56 -5.43 2.71
CA GLY A 28 -12.27 -4.16 2.88
C GLY A 28 -11.61 -3.16 3.83
N THR A 29 -10.37 -3.40 4.29
CA THR A 29 -9.61 -2.40 5.08
C THR A 29 -9.42 -1.10 4.30
N LEU A 30 -9.19 -1.21 3.00
CA LEU A 30 -9.14 -0.09 2.07
C LEU A 30 -10.10 -0.35 0.92
N PRO A 31 -10.72 0.70 0.35
CA PRO A 31 -11.57 0.56 -0.83
C PRO A 31 -10.76 0.08 -2.03
N GLU A 32 -11.39 -0.74 -2.88
CA GLU A 32 -10.78 -1.23 -4.12
C GLU A 32 -10.49 -0.03 -5.06
N PRO A 33 -9.23 0.19 -5.49
CA PRO A 33 -8.89 1.28 -6.39
C PRO A 33 -9.31 0.98 -7.84
N PRO A 34 -9.36 2.00 -8.71
CA PRO A 34 -9.55 1.80 -10.14
C PRO A 34 -8.53 0.81 -10.73
N ARG A 35 -8.90 0.16 -11.84
CA ARG A 35 -8.03 -0.78 -12.54
C ARG A 35 -7.65 -0.26 -13.91
N ILE A 36 -6.40 -0.48 -14.30
CA ILE A 36 -5.91 -0.28 -15.67
C ILE A 36 -5.55 -1.68 -16.21
N GLY A 37 -6.38 -2.19 -17.11
CA GLY A 37 -6.34 -3.60 -17.50
C GLY A 37 -6.55 -4.51 -16.29
N ASN A 38 -5.64 -5.47 -16.11
CA ASN A 38 -5.73 -6.45 -15.00
C ASN A 38 -5.09 -5.98 -13.69
N GLN A 39 -4.54 -4.76 -13.63
CA GLN A 39 -3.81 -4.26 -12.46
C GLN A 39 -4.58 -3.16 -11.73
N ARG A 40 -4.44 -3.14 -10.40
CA ARG A 40 -4.89 -2.03 -9.55
C ARG A 40 -4.00 -0.81 -9.83
N ALA A 41 -4.62 0.32 -10.12
CA ALA A 41 -3.95 1.61 -10.27
C ALA A 41 -3.98 2.35 -8.93
N ILE A 42 -2.92 2.16 -8.14
CA ILE A 42 -2.78 2.76 -6.81
C ILE A 42 -2.18 4.15 -7.00
N SER A 43 -2.92 5.19 -6.63
CA SER A 43 -2.40 6.56 -6.66
C SER A 43 -1.31 6.75 -5.60
N ARG A 44 -0.46 7.76 -5.81
CA ARG A 44 0.59 8.11 -4.84
C ARG A 44 0.03 8.42 -3.44
N GLU A 45 -1.12 9.07 -3.36
CA GLU A 45 -1.78 9.41 -2.09
C GLU A 45 -2.23 8.15 -1.34
N LEU A 46 -2.74 7.15 -2.07
CA LEU A 46 -3.20 5.89 -1.48
C LEU A 46 -2.06 5.09 -0.86
N ILE A 47 -0.80 5.29 -1.27
CA ILE A 47 0.36 4.64 -0.68
C ILE A 47 0.50 4.98 0.80
N ALA A 48 0.24 6.23 1.20
CA ALA A 48 0.31 6.64 2.60
C ALA A 48 -0.74 5.89 3.44
N HIS A 49 -1.97 5.77 2.94
CA HIS A 49 -3.03 5.01 3.60
C HIS A 49 -2.71 3.50 3.67
N ILE A 50 -2.10 2.93 2.63
CA ILE A 50 -1.60 1.54 2.64
C ILE A 50 -0.55 1.38 3.73
N ALA A 51 0.42 2.29 3.82
CA ALA A 51 1.46 2.22 4.84
C ALA A 51 0.87 2.28 6.26
N SER A 52 -0.07 3.19 6.52
CA SER A 52 -0.78 3.29 7.80
C SER A 52 -1.54 2.00 8.14
N ALA A 53 -2.34 1.47 7.21
CA ALA A 53 -3.08 0.23 7.43
C ALA A 53 -2.14 -0.98 7.68
N MET A 54 -0.98 -1.01 7.02
CA MET A 54 0.03 -2.04 7.27
C MET A 54 0.69 -1.91 8.64
N GLN A 55 0.92 -0.69 9.12
CA GLN A 55 1.42 -0.44 10.47
C GLN A 55 0.41 -0.85 11.54
N GLU A 56 -0.87 -0.57 11.34
CA GLU A 56 -1.96 -1.00 12.22
C GLU A 56 -2.04 -2.53 12.33
N ARG A 57 -1.73 -3.24 11.24
CA ARG A 57 -1.65 -4.71 11.20
C ARG A 57 -0.32 -5.27 11.70
N GLY A 58 0.65 -4.43 12.04
CA GLY A 58 1.98 -4.87 12.46
C GLY A 58 2.83 -5.47 11.34
N TRP A 59 2.49 -5.22 10.08
CA TRP A 59 3.28 -5.66 8.92
C TRP A 59 4.38 -4.68 8.54
N LEU A 60 4.24 -3.43 8.95
CA LEU A 60 5.29 -2.42 8.89
C LEU A 60 5.60 -1.94 10.30
N PRO A 61 6.87 -1.61 10.61
CA PRO A 61 7.16 -0.89 11.84
C PRO A 61 6.42 0.45 11.81
N LYS A 62 5.83 0.82 12.95
CA LYS A 62 5.40 2.20 13.17
C LYS A 62 6.69 3.02 13.18
N THR A 63 6.90 3.82 12.14
CA THR A 63 8.01 4.79 12.16
C THR A 63 7.71 5.75 13.29
N GLU A 64 8.31 5.50 14.45
CA GLU A 64 8.51 6.54 15.44
C GLU A 64 9.36 7.58 14.72
N VAL A 65 8.78 8.74 14.44
CA VAL A 65 9.52 9.84 13.84
C VAL A 65 10.65 10.14 14.82
N ALA A 66 11.86 9.69 14.51
CA ALA A 66 13.06 10.11 15.21
C ALA A 66 13.18 11.62 14.95
N ALA A 67 12.62 12.40 15.88
CA ALA A 67 12.86 13.81 15.98
C ALA A 67 14.35 13.99 16.29
N SER A 68 15.09 14.48 15.30
CA SER A 68 16.44 15.00 15.42
C SER A 68 16.49 16.35 14.75
#